data_AF-A0A0P9DLJ3-F1
#
_entry.id   AF-A0A0P9DLJ3-F1
#
_cell.length_a   1.000
_cell.length_b   1.000
_cell.length_c   1.000
_cell.angle_alpha   90.00
_cell.angle_beta   90.00
_cell.angle_gamma   90.00
#
_symmetry.space_group_name_H-M   'P 1'
#
loop_
_entity.id
_entity.type
_entity.pdbx_description
1 polymer ?
#
loop_
_entity_poly.entity_id
_entity_poly.type
_entity_poly.pdbx_seq_one_letter_code
_entity_poly.pdbx_strand_id
1 'polypeptide(L)'
;MPIRDQRPTRVLVLDIKKIGVTSPPELARVTGMSRQNAYNWWNAQRTFLYVTAYARLLIASSGDGPLHAPGDWFRWEEGPDGPELVWQIQAQAELRGMERIQFGYLAQLEQRSRDGVWNGSAQAAYTDTLARIAQALHQRKHPFAIGSLFHWAKPDPPPDQPHWRRTPVAAGVRL
;
A
#
# COMPACT_ATOMS: atom_id res chain seq x y z
N MET A 1 -4.68 -30.40 -5.42
CA MET A 1 -4.68 -28.96 -5.05
C MET A 1 -4.03 -28.20 -6.20
N PRO A 2 -4.71 -27.23 -6.84
CA PRO A 2 -4.10 -26.51 -7.94
C PRO A 2 -2.97 -25.62 -7.40
N ILE A 3 -1.83 -25.68 -8.09
CA ILE A 3 -0.65 -24.86 -7.88
C ILE A 3 -1.12 -23.40 -7.96
N ARG A 4 -1.08 -22.69 -6.83
CA ARG A 4 -1.33 -21.24 -6.79
C ARG A 4 -0.45 -20.61 -7.87
N ASP A 5 -1.07 -19.93 -8.83
CA ASP A 5 -0.41 -18.91 -9.65
C ASP A 5 0.37 -18.01 -8.70
N GLN A 6 1.66 -18.29 -8.52
CA GLN A 6 2.58 -17.41 -7.81
C GLN A 6 2.81 -16.24 -8.76
N ARG A 7 1.82 -15.33 -8.80
CA ARG A 7 2.02 -14.03 -9.42
C ARG A 7 3.29 -13.45 -8.79
N PRO A 8 4.23 -12.93 -9.61
CA PRO A 8 5.44 -12.34 -9.07
C PRO A 8 5.05 -11.32 -7.99
N THR A 9 5.72 -11.36 -6.84
CA THR A 9 5.44 -10.51 -5.68
C THR A 9 5.63 -9.05 -6.07
N ARG A 10 4.59 -8.41 -6.63
CA ARG A 10 4.62 -6.99 -6.97
C ARG A 10 4.50 -6.19 -5.69
N VAL A 11 5.33 -5.17 -5.57
CA VAL A 11 5.24 -4.21 -4.48
C VAL A 11 4.39 -3.04 -4.92
N LEU A 12 3.60 -2.51 -4.00
CA LEU A 12 2.84 -1.30 -4.22
C LEU A 12 3.70 -0.10 -3.83
N VAL A 13 3.88 0.84 -4.75
CA VAL A 13 4.69 2.04 -4.54
C VAL A 13 3.79 3.27 -4.60
N LEU A 14 3.92 4.13 -3.59
CA LEU A 14 3.32 5.47 -3.60
C LEU A 14 4.22 6.41 -4.39
N ASP A 15 3.71 6.94 -5.49
CA ASP A 15 4.47 7.83 -6.39
C ASP A 15 4.26 9.29 -5.99
N ILE A 16 5.10 9.74 -5.04
CA ILE A 16 5.06 11.12 -4.55
C ILE A 16 5.36 12.14 -5.67
N LYS A 17 6.09 11.74 -6.73
CA LYS A 17 6.45 12.67 -7.80
C LYS A 17 5.24 13.10 -8.64
N LYS A 18 4.18 12.29 -8.69
CA LYS A 18 2.90 12.65 -9.35
C LYS A 18 2.15 13.80 -8.68
N ILE A 19 2.54 14.15 -7.45
CA ILE A 19 1.79 15.03 -6.54
C ILE A 19 2.25 16.48 -6.68
N GLY A 20 3.29 16.74 -7.49
CA GLY A 20 3.86 18.08 -7.63
C GLY A 20 4.66 18.55 -6.41
N VAL A 21 4.79 17.72 -5.36
CA VAL A 21 5.66 18.00 -4.22
C VAL A 21 7.11 17.81 -4.64
N THR A 22 7.92 18.84 -4.41
CA THR A 22 9.30 18.91 -4.93
C THR A 22 10.35 18.51 -3.90
N SER A 23 9.98 18.46 -2.62
CA SER A 23 10.93 18.18 -1.55
C SER A 23 10.31 17.49 -0.32
N PRO A 24 11.11 16.74 0.47
CA PRO A 24 10.64 16.15 1.73
C PRO A 24 10.13 17.17 2.77
N PRO A 25 10.73 18.37 2.95
CA PRO A 25 10.17 19.39 3.84
C PRO A 25 8.79 19.87 3.41
N GLU A 26 8.58 20.03 2.10
CA GLU A 26 7.28 20.40 1.55
C GLU A 26 6.25 19.28 1.79
N LEU A 27 6.63 18.02 1.58
CA LEU A 27 5.79 16.87 1.89
C LEU A 27 5.36 16.86 3.36
N ALA A 28 6.32 17.05 4.28
CA ALA A 28 6.06 17.11 5.72
C ALA A 28 5.04 18.20 6.08
N ARG A 29 5.18 19.39 5.47
CA ARG A 29 4.27 20.53 5.66
C ARG A 29 2.86 20.20 5.18
N VAL A 30 2.74 19.65 3.97
CA VAL A 30 1.45 19.33 3.33
C VAL A 30 0.68 18.27 4.11
N THR A 31 1.35 17.19 4.50
CA THR A 31 0.67 16.09 5.19
C THR A 31 0.56 16.30 6.70
N GLY A 32 1.33 17.24 7.26
CA GLY A 32 1.46 17.46 8.71
C GLY A 32 2.23 16.35 9.44
N MET A 33 3.16 15.67 8.75
CA MET A 33 3.95 14.58 9.34
C MET A 33 5.34 15.07 9.76
N SER A 34 6.05 14.26 10.56
CA SER A 34 7.45 14.56 10.89
C SER A 34 8.33 14.54 9.64
N ARG A 35 9.41 15.35 9.63
CA ARG A 35 10.38 15.36 8.52
C ARG A 35 10.95 13.96 8.25
N GLN A 36 11.23 13.17 9.29
CA GLN A 36 11.71 11.81 9.14
C GLN A 36 10.72 10.92 8.38
N ASN A 37 9.43 11.00 8.71
CA ASN A 37 8.40 10.25 8.00
C ASN A 37 8.27 10.71 6.55
N ALA A 38 8.36 12.01 6.30
CA ALA A 38 8.35 12.55 4.94
C ALA A 38 9.55 12.06 4.12
N TYR A 39 10.75 11.99 4.71
CA TYR A 39 11.92 11.39 4.05
C TYR A 39 11.71 9.90 3.73
N ASN A 40 11.07 9.15 4.63
CA ASN A 40 10.76 7.74 4.39
C ASN A 40 9.76 7.57 3.24
N TRP A 41 8.73 8.43 3.18
CA TRP A 41 7.75 8.46 2.08
C TRP A 41 8.42 8.84 0.75
N TRP A 42 9.29 9.85 0.78
CA TRP A 42 10.01 10.33 -0.40
C TRP A 42 10.93 9.28 -1.04
N ASN A 43 11.61 8.50 -0.20
CA ASN A 43 12.53 7.45 -0.66
C ASN A 43 11.83 6.10 -0.94
N ALA A 44 10.49 6.06 -0.93
CA ALA A 44 9.67 4.89 -1.24
C ALA A 44 9.99 3.62 -0.43
N GLN A 45 10.61 3.75 0.75
CA GLN A 45 10.90 2.61 1.61
C GLN A 45 9.67 2.27 2.44
N ARG A 46 9.07 1.09 2.20
CA ARG A 46 7.99 0.46 3.01
C ARG A 46 7.13 1.48 3.75
N THR A 47 6.38 2.26 2.99
CA THR A 47 5.71 3.45 3.50
C THR A 47 4.58 3.07 4.46
N PHE A 48 4.69 3.51 5.71
CA PHE A 48 3.59 3.49 6.67
C PHE A 48 2.68 4.68 6.38
N LEU A 49 1.48 4.40 5.88
CA LEU A 49 0.53 5.39 5.40
C LEU A 49 -0.50 5.67 6.48
N TYR A 50 -0.58 6.91 6.94
CA TYR A 50 -1.69 7.39 7.76
C TYR A 50 -2.82 7.85 6.84
N VAL A 51 -4.06 7.46 7.14
CA VAL A 51 -5.23 7.79 6.30
C VAL A 51 -5.40 9.30 6.17
N THR A 52 -5.28 10.03 7.27
CA THR A 52 -5.37 11.50 7.29
C THR A 52 -4.25 12.18 6.52
N ALA A 53 -3.01 11.69 6.63
CA ALA A 53 -1.89 12.20 5.85
C ALA A 53 -2.07 11.95 4.35
N TYR A 54 -2.62 10.78 3.98
CA TYR A 54 -2.92 10.45 2.59
C TYR A 54 -4.07 11.30 2.02
N ALA A 55 -5.13 11.55 2.81
CA ALA A 55 -6.22 12.45 2.44
C ALA A 55 -5.68 13.86 2.12
N ARG A 56 -4.88 14.43 3.03
CA ARG A 56 -4.23 15.74 2.84
C ARG A 56 -3.35 15.78 1.59
N LEU A 57 -2.64 14.68 1.32
CA LEU A 57 -1.79 14.56 0.15
C LEU A 57 -2.60 14.56 -1.16
N LEU A 58 -3.71 13.82 -1.22
CA LEU A 58 -4.62 13.81 -2.37
C LEU A 58 -5.24 15.19 -2.60
N ILE A 59 -5.67 15.87 -1.54
CA ILE A 59 -6.23 17.23 -1.62
C ILE A 59 -5.17 18.19 -2.16
N ALA A 60 -3.98 18.20 -1.56
CA ALA A 60 -2.91 19.11 -1.96
C ALA A 60 -2.41 18.89 -3.39
N SER A 61 -2.39 17.65 -3.88
CA SER A 61 -2.01 17.37 -5.29
C SER A 61 -3.05 17.81 -6.30
N SER A 62 -4.30 17.91 -5.89
CA SER A 62 -5.39 18.20 -6.83
C SER A 62 -5.48 19.69 -7.15
N GLY A 63 -4.97 20.58 -6.28
CA GLY A 63 -5.04 22.03 -6.47
C GLY A 63 -6.49 22.48 -6.65
N ASP A 64 -6.76 23.24 -7.72
CA ASP A 64 -8.12 23.65 -8.13
C ASP A 64 -8.82 22.61 -9.02
N GLY A 65 -8.15 21.49 -9.32
CA GLY A 65 -8.65 20.40 -10.14
C GLY A 65 -9.47 19.36 -9.36
N PRO A 66 -10.01 18.34 -10.05
CA PRO A 66 -10.73 17.26 -9.40
C PRO A 66 -9.80 16.45 -8.49
N LEU A 67 -10.35 15.99 -7.36
CA LEU A 67 -9.59 15.19 -6.41
C LEU A 67 -9.03 13.92 -7.05
N HIS A 68 -7.76 13.63 -6.78
CA HIS A 68 -7.16 12.35 -7.11
C HIS A 68 -7.97 11.18 -6.52
N ALA A 69 -8.14 10.12 -7.31
CA ALA A 69 -8.87 8.95 -6.88
C ALA A 69 -8.09 8.24 -5.76
N PRO A 70 -8.67 8.08 -4.55
CA PRO A 70 -7.97 7.45 -3.45
C PRO A 70 -7.75 5.95 -3.68
N GLY A 71 -8.51 5.36 -4.62
CA GLY A 71 -8.61 3.93 -4.90
C GLY A 71 -9.75 3.28 -4.13
N ASP A 72 -10.12 2.06 -4.49
CA ASP A 72 -11.29 1.35 -3.95
C ASP A 72 -11.14 0.99 -2.46
N TRP A 73 -9.95 1.17 -1.88
CA TRP A 73 -9.72 1.01 -0.45
C TRP A 73 -10.45 2.05 0.40
N PHE A 74 -10.65 3.25 -0.13
CA PHE A 74 -11.20 4.38 0.60
C PHE A 74 -12.36 5.03 -0.15
N ARG A 75 -13.23 5.68 0.61
CA ARG A 75 -14.28 6.56 0.10
C ARG A 75 -14.08 7.95 0.69
N TRP A 76 -14.36 8.98 -0.12
CA TRP A 76 -14.50 10.35 0.38
C TRP A 76 -15.84 10.52 1.09
N GLU A 77 -15.81 11.07 2.29
CA GLU A 77 -16.99 11.49 3.05
C GLU A 77 -16.81 12.94 3.54
N GLU A 78 -17.93 13.64 3.71
CA GLU A 78 -17.92 14.99 4.29
C GLU A 78 -17.84 14.88 5.82
N GLY A 79 -16.72 15.36 6.37
CA GLY A 79 -16.48 15.48 7.80
C GLY A 79 -16.70 16.92 8.31
N PRO A 80 -16.59 17.14 9.62
CA PRO A 80 -16.76 18.47 10.22
C PRO A 80 -15.68 19.47 9.76
N ASP A 81 -14.49 18.98 9.43
CA ASP A 81 -13.34 19.80 9.00
C ASP A 81 -13.11 19.76 7.47
N GLY A 82 -14.08 19.22 6.73
CA GLY A 82 -14.02 19.04 5.27
C GLY A 82 -13.94 17.58 4.83
N PRO A 83 -13.48 17.30 3.59
CA PRO A 83 -13.49 15.94 3.05
C PRO A 83 -12.48 15.03 3.76
N GLU A 84 -12.97 13.88 4.21
CA GLU A 84 -12.20 12.85 4.90
C GLU A 84 -12.20 11.53 4.12
N LEU A 85 -11.15 10.74 4.30
CA LEU A 85 -11.11 9.37 3.78
C LEU A 85 -11.56 8.39 4.84
N VAL A 86 -12.55 7.59 4.50
CA VAL A 86 -12.98 6.43 5.29
C VAL A 86 -12.63 5.14 4.57
N TRP A 87 -12.37 4.07 5.30
CA TRP A 87 -12.16 2.76 4.71
C TRP A 87 -13.46 2.21 4.10
N GLN A 88 -13.33 1.59 2.93
CA GLN A 88 -14.45 0.96 2.21
C GLN A 88 -14.25 -0.56 2.02
N ILE A 89 -13.31 -1.17 2.75
CA ILE A 89 -12.88 -2.56 2.50
C ILE A 89 -14.01 -3.57 2.69
N GLN A 90 -14.84 -3.41 3.73
CA GLN A 90 -15.98 -4.29 3.95
C GLN A 90 -16.91 -4.29 2.73
N ALA A 91 -17.37 -3.12 2.28
CA ALA A 91 -18.27 -3.03 1.14
C ALA A 91 -17.64 -3.62 -0.14
N GLN A 92 -16.34 -3.39 -0.37
CA GLN A 92 -15.63 -3.97 -1.51
C GLN A 92 -15.50 -5.50 -1.42
N ALA A 93 -15.32 -6.05 -0.23
CA ALA A 93 -15.27 -7.49 -0.01
C ALA A 93 -16.66 -8.14 -0.20
N GLU A 94 -17.71 -7.52 0.34
CA GLU A 94 -19.10 -7.96 0.24
C GLU A 94 -19.59 -7.98 -1.22
N LEU A 95 -19.27 -6.94 -2.00
CA LEU A 95 -19.53 -6.90 -3.45
C LEU A 95 -18.93 -8.08 -4.22
N ARG A 96 -17.94 -8.76 -3.64
CA ARG A 96 -17.22 -9.90 -4.21
C ARG A 96 -17.57 -11.22 -3.55
N GLY A 97 -18.60 -11.23 -2.70
CA GLY A 97 -19.07 -12.40 -1.96
C GLY A 97 -18.06 -12.92 -0.94
N MET A 98 -17.21 -12.04 -0.40
CA MET A 98 -16.21 -12.43 0.59
C MET A 98 -16.68 -12.12 2.00
N GLU A 99 -16.60 -13.13 2.86
CA GLU A 99 -16.79 -12.98 4.30
C GLU A 99 -15.52 -12.43 4.97
N ARG A 100 -15.67 -11.79 6.13
CA ARG A 100 -14.54 -11.19 6.88
C ARG A 100 -13.35 -12.12 7.10
N ILE A 101 -13.63 -13.36 7.51
CA ILE A 101 -12.58 -14.36 7.79
C ILE A 101 -11.87 -14.77 6.50
N GLN A 102 -12.63 -15.00 5.42
CA GLN A 102 -12.09 -15.35 4.12
C GLN A 102 -11.20 -14.23 3.57
N PHE A 103 -11.67 -12.98 3.65
CA PHE A 103 -10.89 -11.80 3.29
C PHE A 103 -9.58 -11.73 4.08
N GLY A 104 -9.64 -11.85 5.42
CA GLY A 104 -8.46 -11.77 6.28
C GLY A 104 -7.42 -12.85 5.93
N TYR A 105 -7.87 -14.06 5.61
CA TYR A 105 -6.99 -15.14 5.16
C TYR A 105 -6.34 -14.82 3.80
N LEU A 106 -7.12 -14.37 2.81
CA LEU A 106 -6.61 -14.04 1.47
C LEU A 106 -5.63 -12.85 1.50
N ALA A 107 -5.93 -11.83 2.29
CA ALA A 107 -5.09 -10.66 2.49
C ALA A 107 -3.95 -10.89 3.50
N GLN A 108 -3.86 -12.09 4.10
CA GLN A 108 -2.84 -12.47 5.08
C GLN A 108 -2.73 -11.46 6.25
N LEU A 109 -3.88 -11.03 6.77
CA LEU A 109 -3.97 -10.08 7.86
C LEU A 109 -4.04 -10.81 9.21
N GLU A 110 -3.30 -10.30 10.19
CA GLU A 110 -3.51 -10.68 11.59
C GLU A 110 -4.89 -10.25 12.06
N GLN A 111 -5.46 -10.95 13.04
CA GLN A 111 -6.81 -10.70 13.55
C GLN A 111 -7.05 -9.23 13.92
N ARG A 112 -6.13 -8.61 14.67
CA ARG A 112 -6.27 -7.20 15.10
C ARG A 112 -6.30 -6.24 13.91
N SER A 113 -5.40 -6.42 12.95
CA SER A 113 -5.34 -5.60 11.73
C SER A 113 -6.55 -5.84 10.84
N ARG A 114 -6.98 -7.10 10.69
CA ARG A 114 -8.17 -7.48 9.94
C ARG A 114 -9.41 -6.78 10.47
N ASP A 115 -9.65 -6.84 11.78
CA ASP A 115 -10.84 -6.26 12.37
C ASP A 115 -10.84 -4.72 12.23
N GLY A 116 -9.66 -4.09 12.38
CA GLY A 116 -9.50 -2.65 12.16
C GLY A 116 -9.74 -2.22 10.71
N VAL A 117 -9.21 -2.95 9.74
CA VAL A 117 -9.39 -2.66 8.31
C VAL A 117 -10.82 -2.96 7.85
N TRP A 118 -11.39 -4.09 8.29
CA TRP A 118 -12.75 -4.50 7.94
C TRP A 118 -13.78 -3.49 8.46
N ASN A 119 -13.72 -3.15 9.74
CA ASN A 119 -14.66 -2.21 10.36
C ASN A 119 -14.33 -0.74 10.06
N GLY A 120 -13.25 -0.48 9.32
CA GLY A 120 -12.78 0.86 8.98
C GLY A 120 -12.22 1.70 10.13
N SER A 121 -11.89 1.10 11.27
CA SER A 121 -11.31 1.80 12.42
C SER A 121 -9.79 1.94 12.37
N ALA A 122 -9.12 1.24 11.43
CA ALA A 122 -7.68 1.40 11.23
C ALA A 122 -7.33 2.83 10.80
N GLN A 123 -6.36 3.46 11.47
CA GLN A 123 -5.93 4.83 11.11
C GLN A 123 -4.70 4.87 10.21
N ALA A 124 -4.04 3.73 10.05
CA ALA A 124 -2.86 3.60 9.22
C ALA A 124 -2.71 2.18 8.68
N ALA A 125 -2.04 2.05 7.53
CA ALA A 125 -1.65 0.78 6.94
C ALA A 125 -0.30 0.93 6.24
N TYR A 126 0.50 -0.14 6.26
CA TYR A 126 1.67 -0.22 5.40
C TYR A 126 1.25 -0.44 3.93
N THR A 127 2.08 0.03 3.01
CA THR A 127 1.90 -0.20 1.57
C THR A 127 1.87 -1.67 1.16
N ASP A 128 2.56 -2.55 1.87
CA ASP A 128 2.49 -4.00 1.66
C ASP A 128 1.15 -4.61 2.14
N THR A 129 0.58 -4.09 3.22
CA THR A 129 -0.77 -4.42 3.66
C THR A 129 -1.80 -3.98 2.63
N LEU A 130 -1.69 -2.75 2.11
CA LEU A 130 -2.52 -2.31 0.99
C LEU A 130 -2.34 -3.23 -0.22
N ALA A 131 -1.10 -3.54 -0.62
CA ALA A 131 -0.82 -4.46 -1.72
C ALA A 131 -1.55 -5.81 -1.57
N ARG A 132 -1.50 -6.41 -0.38
CA ARG A 132 -2.18 -7.68 -0.08
C ARG A 132 -3.70 -7.55 -0.12
N ILE A 133 -4.26 -6.45 0.39
CA ILE A 133 -5.69 -6.14 0.30
C ILE A 133 -6.13 -6.03 -1.17
N ALA A 134 -5.42 -5.24 -1.98
CA ALA A 134 -5.74 -5.10 -3.40
C ALA A 134 -5.65 -6.43 -4.13
N GLN A 135 -4.64 -7.25 -3.84
CA GLN A 135 -4.50 -8.59 -4.44
C GLN A 135 -5.64 -9.53 -4.03
N ALA A 136 -6.04 -9.51 -2.75
CA ALA A 136 -7.14 -10.32 -2.24
C ALA A 136 -8.48 -9.93 -2.87
N LEU A 137 -8.73 -8.63 -3.07
CA LEU A 137 -9.99 -8.12 -3.62
C LEU A 137 -10.00 -8.10 -5.15
N HIS A 138 -8.87 -8.20 -5.83
CA HIS A 138 -8.84 -8.15 -7.29
C HIS A 138 -9.39 -9.43 -7.93
N GLN A 139 -10.58 -9.34 -8.52
CA GLN A 139 -11.19 -10.41 -9.31
C GLN A 139 -11.35 -9.98 -10.77
N ARG A 140 -11.31 -10.94 -11.71
CA ARG A 140 -11.44 -10.63 -13.15
C ARG A 140 -12.75 -9.90 -13.50
N LYS A 141 -13.85 -10.26 -12.83
CA LYS A 141 -15.17 -9.63 -13.04
C LYS A 141 -15.32 -8.30 -12.31
N HIS A 142 -14.57 -8.11 -11.22
CA HIS A 142 -14.62 -6.93 -10.36
C HIS A 142 -13.18 -6.48 -10.07
N PRO A 143 -12.52 -5.81 -11.04
CA PRO A 143 -11.18 -5.29 -10.82
C PRO A 143 -11.19 -4.34 -9.62
N PHE A 144 -10.05 -4.25 -8.95
CA PHE A 144 -9.87 -3.39 -7.78
C PHE A 144 -8.89 -2.27 -8.14
N ALA A 145 -9.33 -1.02 -8.01
CA ALA A 145 -8.51 0.16 -8.28
C ALA A 145 -7.63 0.49 -7.07
N ILE A 146 -6.32 0.60 -7.32
CA ILE A 146 -5.35 1.01 -6.29
C ILE A 146 -5.26 2.54 -6.12
N GLY A 147 -6.02 3.32 -6.87
CA GLY A 147 -5.93 4.79 -6.81
C GLY A 147 -4.78 5.37 -7.64
N SER A 148 -4.86 6.67 -7.93
CA SER A 148 -4.02 7.31 -8.96
C SER A 148 -2.56 7.53 -8.52
N LEU A 149 -2.32 7.63 -7.21
CA LEU A 149 -1.01 7.85 -6.64
C LEU A 149 -0.19 6.57 -6.46
N PHE A 150 -0.81 5.41 -6.63
CA PHE A 150 -0.13 4.13 -6.49
C PHE A 150 0.17 3.50 -7.84
N HIS A 151 1.26 2.74 -7.90
CA HIS A 151 1.53 1.84 -9.01
C HIS A 151 2.18 0.55 -8.52
N TRP A 152 2.06 -0.50 -9.33
CA TRP A 152 2.75 -1.76 -9.09
C TRP A 152 4.18 -1.69 -9.63
N ALA A 153 5.15 -1.98 -8.77
CA ALA A 153 6.55 -2.13 -9.17
C ALA A 153 7.03 -3.57 -8.97
N LYS A 154 8.12 -3.93 -9.66
CA LYS A 154 8.87 -5.14 -9.34
C LYS A 154 9.58 -4.93 -8.00
N PRO A 155 9.69 -5.95 -7.14
CA PRO A 155 10.50 -5.83 -5.94
C PRO A 155 11.95 -5.59 -6.39
N ASP A 156 12.63 -4.66 -5.74
CA ASP A 156 14.07 -4.49 -5.98
C ASP A 156 14.76 -5.83 -5.72
N PRO A 157 15.73 -6.23 -6.57
CA PRO A 157 16.58 -7.35 -6.23
C PRO A 157 17.19 -7.06 -4.83
N PRO A 158 17.28 -8.07 -3.95
CA PRO A 158 17.99 -7.87 -2.69
C PRO A 158 19.37 -7.29 -3.02
N PRO A 159 19.86 -6.31 -2.23
CA PRO A 159 21.17 -5.72 -2.48
C PRO A 159 22.16 -6.86 -2.63
N ASP A 160 22.89 -6.88 -3.75
CA ASP A 160 23.80 -7.97 -4.12
C ASP A 160 24.49 -8.49 -2.86
N GLN A 161 24.25 -9.76 -2.53
CA GLN A 161 25.03 -10.39 -1.47
C GLN A 161 26.49 -10.13 -1.83
N PRO A 162 27.27 -9.55 -0.91
CA PRO A 162 28.58 -9.08 -1.26
C PRO A 162 29.39 -10.25 -1.82
N HIS A 163 30.03 -10.02 -2.96
CA HIS A 163 30.70 -11.00 -3.83
C HIS A 163 31.71 -11.92 -3.10
N TRP A 164 32.11 -11.59 -1.87
CA TRP A 164 32.96 -12.43 -1.03
C TRP A 164 32.27 -13.68 -0.45
N ARG A 165 30.93 -13.81 -0.53
CA ARG A 165 30.22 -15.07 -0.19
C ARG A 165 30.14 -16.08 -1.34
N ARG A 166 31.01 -15.97 -2.34
CA ARG A 166 31.31 -17.06 -3.28
C ARG A 166 32.56 -17.80 -2.80
N THR A 167 32.47 -18.50 -1.67
CA THR A 167 33.45 -19.57 -1.41
C THR A 167 33.02 -20.75 -2.27
N PRO A 168 33.76 -21.14 -3.34
CA PRO A 168 33.56 -22.46 -3.90
C PRO A 168 33.91 -23.44 -2.78
N VAL A 169 32.93 -24.20 -2.30
CA VAL A 169 33.23 -25.41 -1.55
C VAL A 169 33.96 -26.31 -2.53
N ALA A 170 35.28 -26.35 -2.42
CA ALA A 170 36.10 -27.30 -3.14
C ALA A 170 35.67 -28.70 -2.72
N ALA A 171 34.85 -29.32 -3.56
CA ALA A 171 34.59 -30.74 -3.50
C ALA A 171 35.91 -31.44 -3.85
N GLY A 172 36.43 -32.25 -2.92
CA GLY A 172 37.41 -33.28 -3.21
C GLY A 172 38.74 -33.14 -2.50
N VAL A 173 38.82 -33.71 -1.29
CA VAL A 173 40.00 -34.48 -0.89
C VAL A 173 39.48 -35.85 -0.44
N ARG A 174 39.61 -36.84 -1.34
CA ARG A 174 39.72 -38.24 -0.95
C ARG A 174 41.21 -38.52 -0.80
N LEU A 175 41.61 -38.97 0.38
CA LEU A 175 42.69 -39.94 0.57
C LEU A 175 42.12 -41.08 1.40
#